data_AF-A0A9D8X834-F1
#
_entry.id   AF-A0A9D8X834-F1
#
_cell.length_a   1.000
_cell.length_b   1.000
_cell.length_c   1.000
_cell.angle_alpha   90.00
_cell.angle_beta   90.00
_cell.angle_gamma   90.00
#
_symmetry.space_group_name_H-M   'P 1'
#
loop_
_entity.id
_entity.type
_entity.pdbx_description
1 polymer ?
#
loop_
_entity_poly.entity_id
_entity_poly.type
_entity_poly.pdbx_seq_one_letter_code
_entity_poly.pdbx_strand_id
1 'polypeptide(L)' 'ALTALLSLVKDAGASVAGAGIVIEKAYQEGGKLVRDMGVRVESLARIASMDENGIVFVD' A
#
# COMPACT_ATOMS: atom_id res chain seq x y z
N ALA A 1 -9.62 -1.74 0.61
CA ALA A 1 -9.66 -1.80 -0.87
C ALA A 1 -8.60 -2.74 -1.42
N LEU A 2 -7.30 -2.46 -1.21
CA LEU A 2 -6.22 -3.31 -1.74
C LEU A 2 -6.33 -4.78 -1.31
N THR A 3 -6.63 -5.05 -0.04
CA THR A 3 -6.86 -6.41 0.48
C THR A 3 -7.99 -7.17 -0.23
N ALA A 4 -9.05 -6.48 -0.66
CA ALA A 4 -10.14 -7.10 -1.42
C ALA A 4 -9.69 -7.48 -2.84
N LEU A 5 -8.88 -6.63 -3.50
CA LEU A 5 -8.30 -6.95 -4.80
C LEU A 5 -7.35 -8.15 -4.71
N LEU A 6 -6.56 -8.26 -3.65
CA LEU A 6 -5.70 -9.42 -3.39
C LEU A 6 -6.54 -10.70 -3.21
N SER A 7 -7.67 -10.62 -2.50
CA SER A 7 -8.59 -11.75 -2.37
C SER A 7 -9.12 -12.19 -3.74
N LEU A 8 -9.54 -11.26 -4.59
CA LEU A 8 -10.07 -11.59 -5.92
C LEU A 8 -9.04 -12.32 -6.80
N VAL A 9 -7.78 -11.88 -6.76
CA VAL A 9 -6.70 -12.56 -7.51
C VAL A 9 -6.50 -13.99 -6.98
N LYS A 10 -6.53 -14.17 -5.66
CA LYS A 10 -6.43 -15.50 -5.03
C LYS A 10 -7.62 -16.38 -5.39
N ASP A 11 -8.84 -15.85 -5.34
CA ASP A 11 -10.07 -16.57 -5.67
C ASP A 11 -10.12 -16.98 -7.14
N ALA A 12 -9.46 -16.21 -8.02
CA ALA A 12 -9.26 -16.54 -9.43
C ALA A 12 -8.14 -17.60 -9.66
N GLY A 13 -7.48 -18.10 -8.62
CA GLY A 13 -6.38 -19.06 -8.72
C GLY A 13 -5.06 -18.48 -9.24
N ALA A 14 -4.94 -17.16 -9.32
CA ALA A 14 -3.75 -16.46 -9.78
C ALA A 14 -2.82 -16.09 -8.62
N SER A 15 -1.58 -15.73 -8.95
CA SER A 15 -0.60 -15.19 -8.00
C SER A 15 -0.48 -13.68 -8.14
N VAL A 16 -0.21 -13.00 -7.01
CA VAL A 16 0.04 -11.56 -6.98
C VAL A 16 1.54 -11.31 -7.08
N ALA A 17 1.98 -10.63 -8.13
CA ALA A 17 3.38 -10.22 -8.28
C ALA A 17 3.75 -9.06 -7.33
N GLY A 18 2.80 -8.18 -7.02
CA GLY A 18 2.96 -7.05 -6.11
C GLY A 18 1.81 -6.05 -6.25
N ALA A 19 1.89 -4.96 -5.49
CA ALA A 19 0.98 -3.83 -5.55
C ALA A 19 1.78 -2.53 -5.75
N GLY A 20 1.49 -1.83 -6.85
CA GLY A 20 2.02 -0.49 -7.13
C GLY A 20 1.08 0.58 -6.60
N ILE A 21 1.61 1.52 -5.82
CA ILE A 21 0.88 2.61 -5.19
C ILE A 21 1.47 3.94 -5.65
N VAL A 22 0.65 4.82 -6.21
CA VAL A 22 1.15 6.14 -6.63
C VAL A 22 1.43 7.01 -5.39
N ILE A 23 0.50 7.07 -4.44
CA ILE A 23 0.63 7.84 -3.19
C ILE A 23 0.23 6.94 -2.02
N GLU A 24 1.18 6.64 -1.13
CA GLU A 24 0.96 5.89 0.10
C GLU A 24 0.94 6.84 1.30
N LYS A 25 -0.11 6.77 2.13
CA LYS A 25 -0.11 7.38 3.46
C LYS A 25 0.61 6.46 4.44
N ALA A 26 1.93 6.60 4.56
CA ALA A 26 2.77 5.70 5.35
C ALA A 26 2.51 5.79 6.86
N TYR A 27 1.89 6.88 7.34
CA TYR A 27 1.39 7.00 8.71
C TYR A 27 0.14 6.17 9.01
N GLN A 28 -0.45 5.51 8.00
CA GLN A 28 -1.57 4.59 8.19
C GLN A 28 -1.10 3.13 8.02
N GLU A 29 -1.73 2.21 8.75
CA GLU A 29 -1.27 0.81 8.84
C GLU A 29 -1.54 -0.03 7.58
N GLY A 30 -2.36 0.44 6.64
CA GLY A 30 -2.82 -0.35 5.50
C GLY A 30 -1.67 -0.89 4.62
N GLY A 31 -0.63 -0.08 4.41
CA GLY A 31 0.56 -0.53 3.69
C GLY A 31 1.36 -1.58 4.46
N LYS A 32 1.46 -1.44 5.79
CA LYS A 32 2.15 -2.43 6.64
C LYS A 32 1.43 -3.77 6.59
N LEU A 33 0.11 -3.77 6.77
CA LEU A 33 -0.71 -4.96 6.74
C LEU A 33 -0.49 -5.78 5.45
N VAL A 34 -0.45 -5.11 4.30
CA VAL A 34 -0.26 -5.79 3.01
C VAL A 34 1.16 -6.36 2.87
N ARG A 35 2.18 -5.67 3.38
CA ARG A 35 3.55 -6.20 3.43
C ARG A 35 3.67 -7.41 4.37
N ASP A 36 3.00 -7.37 5.53
CA ASP A 36 2.96 -8.49 6.49
C ASP A 36 2.28 -9.74 5.90
N MET A 37 1.38 -9.57 4.92
CA MET A 37 0.79 -10.67 4.13
C MET A 37 1.76 -11.26 3.10
N GLY A 38 3.01 -10.78 3.01
CA GLY A 38 4.02 -11.23 2.06
C GLY A 38 3.91 -10.62 0.67
N VAL A 39 3.09 -9.57 0.49
CA VAL A 39 2.94 -8.90 -0.80
C VAL A 39 3.99 -7.80 -0.95
N ARG A 40 4.70 -7.81 -2.09
CA ARG A 40 5.58 -6.70 -2.48
C ARG A 40 4.76 -5.43 -2.72
N VAL A 41 5.04 -4.37 -1.97
CA VAL A 41 4.38 -3.06 -2.13
C VAL A 41 5.42 -2.03 -2.54
N GLU A 42 5.21 -1.41 -3.69
CA GLU A 42 6.07 -0.36 -4.23
C GLU A 42 5.27 0.95 -4.32
N SER A 43 5.77 2.00 -3.68
CA SER A 43 5.08 3.29 -3.58
C SER A 43 5.92 4.38 -4.21
N LEU A 44 5.36 5.16 -5.16
CA LEU A 44 6.09 6.24 -5.83
C LEU A 44 6.29 7.46 -4.93
N ALA A 45 5.26 7.82 -4.14
CA ALA A 45 5.34 8.85 -3.12
C ALA A 45 4.81 8.29 -1.80
N ARG A 46 5.57 8.46 -0.72
CA ARG A 46 5.19 8.00 0.63
C ARG A 46 5.07 9.20 1.54
N ILE A 47 3.89 9.40 2.12
CA ILE A 47 3.58 10.51 3.02
C ILE A 47 3.82 10.05 4.46
N ALA A 48 4.76 10.69 5.15
CA ALA A 48 5.05 10.48 6.56
C ALA A 48 4.02 11.18 7.46
N SER A 49 3.50 12.34 7.06
CA SER A 49 2.41 13.04 7.74
C SER A 49 1.70 14.03 6.80
N MET A 50 0.45 14.35 7.12
CA MET A 50 -0.34 15.35 6.40
C MET A 50 -1.30 16.04 7.37
N ASP A 51 -1.33 17.37 7.33
CA ASP A 51 -2.26 18.21 8.06
C ASP A 51 -2.67 19.44 7.22
N GLU A 52 -3.33 20.42 7.84
CA GLU A 52 -3.75 21.66 7.18
C GLU A 52 -2.56 22.55 6.75
N ASN A 53 -1.36 22.32 7.28
CA ASN A 53 -0.16 23.10 7.03
C ASN A 53 0.73 22.47 5.94
N GLY A 54 0.51 21.19 5.59
CA GLY A 54 1.18 20.58 4.44
C GLY A 54 1.33 19.07 4.50
N ILE A 55 2.22 18.58 3.64
CA ILE A 55 2.54 17.16 3.45
C ILE A 55 4.04 16.98 3.68
N VAL A 56 4.41 16.04 4.53
CA VAL A 56 5.80 15.61 4.70
C VAL A 56 5.95 14.23 4.07
N PHE A 57 6.91 14.09 3.15
CA PHE A 57 7.25 12.81 2.55
C PHE A 57 8.23 12.03 3.44
N VAL A 58 8.25 10.70 3.29
CA VAL A 58 9.28 9.85 3.89
C VAL A 58 10.60 10.10 3.16
N ASP A 59 11.70 10.25 3.92
CA ASP A 59 13.07 10.36 3.39
C ASP A 59 13.50 9.13 2.57
#